data_AF-A0A953RNQ5-F1
#
_entry.id   AF-A0A953RNQ5-F1
#
_cell.length_a   1.000
_cell.length_b   1.000
_cell.length_c   1.000
_cell.angle_alpha   90.00
_cell.angle_beta   90.00
_cell.angle_gamma   90.00
#
_symmetry.space_group_name_H-M   'P 1'
#
loop_
_entity.id
_entity.type
_entity.pdbx_description
1 polymer ?
#
loop_
_entity_poly.entity_id
_entity_poly.type
_entity_poly.pdbx_seq_one_letter_code
_entity_poly.pdbx_strand_id
1 'polypeptide(L)'
;MRVATAALILASAASPCWAQGRFAERRQQRQEARQQAQAQGRHAGQWLRRYKDLPPDQQQKALDNDPQFRSLPPARQQVLKERLQRFSSLPQQQQNRILQRMETWEHLTPGQKQQARELFSQLRDLPPDRRRKLRTAIRDLSAMPPAQRQQVIESDRFKSEFSPQERGLLSSASQLPLAPAETAPNEPAPED
;
A
#
# COMPACT_ATOMS: atom_id res chain seq x y z
N MET A 1 7.91 89.15 10.83
CA MET A 1 6.56 88.75 10.40
C MET A 1 6.55 87.24 10.15
N ARG A 2 5.61 86.54 10.82
CA ARG A 2 4.95 85.27 10.46
C ARG A 2 5.75 83.95 10.39
N VAL A 3 5.66 83.24 11.53
CA VAL A 3 5.54 81.79 11.83
C VAL A 3 5.58 80.78 10.66
N ALA A 4 6.33 79.68 10.84
CA ALA A 4 6.11 78.40 10.16
C ALA A 4 5.98 77.28 11.21
N THR A 5 4.78 76.71 11.26
CA THR A 5 4.30 75.69 12.18
C THR A 5 4.77 74.29 11.78
N ALA A 6 5.05 73.47 12.79
CA ALA A 6 5.30 72.05 12.70
C ALA A 6 4.05 71.26 12.27
N ALA A 7 4.26 70.14 11.57
CA ALA A 7 3.29 69.05 11.47
C ALA A 7 4.04 67.71 11.40
N LEU A 8 4.07 67.02 12.53
CA LEU A 8 4.47 65.61 12.64
C LEU A 8 3.35 64.76 12.04
N ILE A 9 3.62 64.04 10.95
CA ILE A 9 2.75 62.99 10.45
C ILE A 9 3.24 61.67 11.05
N LEU A 10 2.48 61.15 12.03
CA LEU A 10 2.59 59.77 12.50
C LEU A 10 2.06 58.84 11.39
N ALA A 11 2.97 58.23 10.64
CA ALA A 11 2.63 57.15 9.72
C ALA A 11 2.39 55.86 10.51
N SER A 12 1.14 55.58 10.87
CA SER A 12 0.73 54.26 11.33
C SER A 12 0.79 53.27 10.16
N ALA A 13 1.84 52.46 10.11
CA ALA A 13 1.92 51.33 9.18
C ALA A 13 0.95 50.23 9.64
N ALA A 14 -0.31 50.31 9.22
CA ALA A 14 -1.21 49.17 9.25
C ALA A 14 -0.64 48.11 8.28
N SER A 15 0.07 47.13 8.83
CA SER A 15 0.65 46.05 8.05
C SER A 15 -0.48 45.28 7.36
N PRO A 16 -0.49 45.17 6.02
CA PRO A 16 -1.55 44.49 5.30
C PRO A 16 -1.61 43.02 5.72
N CYS A 17 -2.73 42.63 6.34
CA CYS A 17 -3.12 41.25 6.62
C CYS A 17 -3.46 40.52 5.30
N TRP A 18 -2.48 40.37 4.41
CA TRP A 18 -2.61 39.67 3.12
C TRP A 18 -1.45 38.68 2.92
N ALA A 19 -0.52 38.60 3.87
CA ALA A 19 0.54 37.61 3.87
C ALA A 19 0.04 36.20 4.25
N GLN A 20 -1.07 36.09 4.99
CA GLN A 20 -1.51 34.82 5.60
C GLN A 20 -2.07 33.80 4.57
N GLY A 21 -2.70 34.26 3.47
CA GLY A 21 -3.22 33.39 2.41
C GLY A 21 -2.12 32.70 1.58
N ARG A 22 -1.09 33.46 1.18
CA ARG A 22 0.02 32.96 0.33
C ARG A 22 0.89 31.90 0.99
N PHE A 23 0.86 31.77 2.32
CA PHE A 23 1.54 30.70 3.06
C PHE A 23 0.67 29.45 3.23
N ALA A 24 -0.66 29.60 3.28
CA ALA A 24 -1.58 28.48 3.27
C ALA A 24 -1.58 27.80 1.89
N GLU A 25 -1.70 28.58 0.82
CA GLU A 25 -1.65 28.08 -0.57
C GLU A 25 -0.32 27.38 -0.90
N ARG A 26 0.82 27.94 -0.46
CA ARG A 26 2.14 27.28 -0.63
C ARG A 26 2.34 26.03 0.21
N ARG A 27 1.59 25.87 1.31
CA ARG A 27 1.57 24.62 2.08
C ARG A 27 0.69 23.60 1.40
N GLN A 28 -0.46 24.02 0.88
CA GLN A 28 -1.40 23.18 0.14
C GLN A 28 -0.78 22.68 -1.17
N GLN A 29 -0.20 23.56 -1.99
CA GLN A 29 0.54 23.20 -3.20
C GLN A 29 1.75 22.29 -2.90
N ARG A 30 2.47 22.49 -1.79
CA ARG A 30 3.55 21.56 -1.40
C ARG A 30 3.03 20.22 -0.91
N GLN A 31 1.86 20.18 -0.28
CA GLN A 31 1.21 18.93 0.11
C GLN A 31 0.70 18.19 -1.13
N GLU A 32 0.06 18.87 -2.07
CA GLU A 32 -0.40 18.33 -3.36
C GLU A 32 0.77 17.87 -4.22
N ALA A 33 1.84 18.65 -4.35
CA ALA A 33 3.05 18.23 -5.06
C ALA A 33 3.74 17.04 -4.38
N ARG A 34 3.72 16.95 -3.05
CA ARG A 34 4.21 15.76 -2.31
C ARG A 34 3.31 14.56 -2.52
N GLN A 35 1.99 14.74 -2.56
CA GLN A 35 1.02 13.68 -2.84
C GLN A 35 1.15 13.20 -4.29
N GLN A 36 1.36 14.11 -5.25
CA GLN A 36 1.59 13.81 -6.66
C GLN A 36 2.97 13.18 -6.89
N ALA A 37 4.03 13.65 -6.24
CA ALA A 37 5.35 13.02 -6.30
C ALA A 37 5.37 11.64 -5.63
N GLN A 38 4.53 11.41 -4.61
CA GLN A 38 4.30 10.08 -4.04
C GLN A 38 3.48 9.19 -4.97
N ALA A 39 2.52 9.75 -5.72
CA ALA A 39 1.74 9.04 -6.74
C ALA A 39 2.56 8.71 -8.00
N GLN A 40 3.61 9.49 -8.28
CA GLN A 40 4.56 9.29 -9.38
C GLN A 40 5.83 8.53 -8.95
N GLY A 41 5.90 8.12 -7.68
CA GLY A 41 7.08 7.54 -7.07
C GLY A 41 7.28 6.08 -7.43
N ARG A 42 7.95 5.79 -8.55
CA ARG A 42 8.49 4.46 -8.93
C ARG A 42 7.56 3.30 -8.59
N HIS A 43 6.70 2.93 -9.55
CA HIS A 43 5.76 1.80 -9.42
C HIS A 43 6.34 0.63 -8.62
N ALA A 44 5.65 0.20 -7.57
CA ALA A 44 6.11 -0.83 -6.65
C ALA A 44 6.44 -2.11 -7.44
N GLY A 45 7.70 -2.54 -7.42
CA GLY A 45 8.12 -3.72 -8.17
C GLY A 45 8.40 -3.46 -9.66
N GLN A 46 8.50 -2.21 -10.11
CA GLN A 46 8.92 -1.85 -11.47
C GLN A 46 10.26 -2.50 -11.86
N TRP A 47 11.21 -2.51 -10.93
CA TRP A 47 12.50 -3.19 -11.13
C TRP A 47 12.28 -4.69 -11.41
N LEU A 48 11.46 -5.37 -10.59
CA LEU A 48 11.15 -6.78 -10.78
C LEU A 48 10.43 -7.01 -12.12
N ARG A 49 9.45 -6.18 -12.49
CA ARG A 49 8.77 -6.28 -13.79
C ARG A 49 9.72 -6.17 -14.99
N ARG A 50 10.75 -5.33 -14.87
CA ARG A 50 11.75 -5.15 -15.93
C ARG A 50 12.68 -6.35 -16.08
N TYR A 51 13.03 -7.00 -14.97
CA TYR A 51 14.10 -8.00 -14.94
C TYR A 51 13.64 -9.43 -14.67
N LYS A 52 12.35 -9.67 -14.33
CA LYS A 52 11.83 -11.01 -13.99
C LYS A 52 12.06 -12.08 -15.07
N ASP A 53 12.10 -11.66 -16.34
CA ASP A 53 12.25 -12.54 -17.50
C ASP A 53 13.72 -12.85 -17.83
N LEU A 54 14.68 -12.25 -17.10
CA LEU A 54 16.09 -12.57 -17.24
C LEU A 54 16.46 -13.85 -16.46
N PRO A 55 17.51 -14.59 -16.86
CA PRO A 55 18.06 -15.67 -16.03
C PRO A 55 18.49 -15.16 -14.64
N PRO A 56 18.41 -15.98 -13.57
CA PRO A 56 18.71 -15.55 -12.20
C PRO A 56 20.06 -14.85 -12.03
N ASP A 57 21.12 -15.34 -12.68
CA ASP A 57 22.45 -14.71 -12.63
C ASP A 57 22.46 -13.31 -13.27
N GLN A 58 21.67 -13.11 -14.33
CA GLN A 58 21.52 -11.81 -14.97
C GLN A 58 20.66 -10.86 -14.13
N GLN A 59 19.64 -11.36 -13.43
CA GLN A 59 18.87 -10.58 -12.45
C GLN A 59 19.77 -10.08 -11.33
N GLN A 60 20.62 -10.95 -10.79
CA GLN A 60 21.56 -10.61 -9.72
C GLN A 60 22.58 -9.55 -10.20
N LYS A 61 23.14 -9.71 -11.41
CA LYS A 61 24.00 -8.69 -12.03
C LYS A 61 23.29 -7.36 -12.24
N ALA A 62 22.03 -7.38 -12.68
CA ALA A 62 21.23 -6.16 -12.83
C ALA A 62 21.01 -5.46 -11.48
N LEU A 63 20.77 -6.23 -10.41
CA LEU A 63 20.57 -5.69 -9.06
C LEU A 63 21.88 -5.09 -8.52
N ASP A 64 22.99 -5.82 -8.68
CA ASP A 64 24.32 -5.37 -8.26
C ASP A 64 24.80 -4.14 -9.04
N ASN A 65 24.24 -3.86 -10.22
CA ASN A 65 24.52 -2.66 -11.01
C ASN A 65 23.56 -1.49 -10.74
N ASP A 66 22.50 -1.70 -9.96
CA ASP A 66 21.52 -0.66 -9.65
C ASP A 66 22.10 0.37 -8.64
N PRO A 67 22.15 1.68 -8.99
CA PRO A 67 22.69 2.70 -8.10
C PRO A 67 21.92 2.85 -6.79
N GLN A 68 20.60 2.61 -6.79
CA GLN A 68 19.79 2.67 -5.57
C GLN A 68 20.05 1.47 -4.68
N PHE A 69 20.35 0.31 -5.25
CA PHE A 69 20.76 -0.87 -4.49
C PHE A 69 22.13 -0.66 -3.84
N ARG A 70 23.11 -0.17 -4.60
CA ARG A 70 24.48 0.09 -4.11
C ARG A 70 24.55 1.10 -2.96
N SER A 71 23.61 2.04 -2.91
CA SER A 71 23.55 3.04 -1.82
C SER A 71 22.94 2.51 -0.53
N LEU A 72 22.37 1.29 -0.53
CA LEU A 72 21.82 0.68 0.68
C LEU A 72 22.93 0.16 1.61
N PRO A 73 22.72 0.13 2.93
CA PRO A 73 23.62 -0.54 3.86
C PRO A 73 23.82 -2.03 3.51
N PRO A 74 25.00 -2.62 3.76
CA PRO A 74 25.30 -4.02 3.38
C PRO A 74 24.26 -5.04 3.87
N ALA A 75 23.76 -4.89 5.10
CA ALA A 75 22.72 -5.76 5.64
C ALA A 75 21.40 -5.68 4.83
N ARG A 76 21.03 -4.49 4.33
CA ARG A 76 19.85 -4.32 3.47
C ARG A 76 20.07 -4.88 2.08
N GLN A 77 21.28 -4.74 1.53
CA GLN A 77 21.65 -5.34 0.26
C GLN A 77 21.48 -6.87 0.32
N GLN A 78 22.03 -7.51 1.35
CA GLN A 78 21.95 -8.96 1.54
C GLN A 78 20.49 -9.45 1.60
N VAL A 79 19.64 -8.79 2.38
CA VAL A 79 18.20 -9.11 2.46
C VAL A 79 17.50 -9.01 1.10
N LEU A 80 17.87 -8.03 0.27
CA LEU A 80 17.29 -7.87 -1.07
C LEU A 80 17.79 -8.95 -2.04
N LYS A 81 19.06 -9.34 -1.98
CA LYS A 81 19.60 -10.45 -2.78
C LYS A 81 18.87 -11.76 -2.47
N GLU A 82 18.69 -12.08 -1.19
CA GLU A 82 17.95 -13.27 -0.77
C GLU A 82 16.48 -13.24 -1.21
N ARG A 83 15.84 -12.07 -1.14
CA ARG A 83 14.47 -11.89 -1.65
C ARG A 83 14.38 -12.06 -3.15
N LEU A 84 15.37 -11.55 -3.89
CA LEU A 84 15.45 -11.72 -5.34
C LEU A 84 15.61 -13.21 -5.67
N GLN A 85 16.57 -13.90 -5.07
CA GLN A 85 16.77 -15.35 -5.27
C GLN A 85 15.49 -16.15 -5.03
N ARG A 86 14.80 -15.90 -3.90
CA ARG A 86 13.51 -16.54 -3.60
C ARG A 86 12.42 -16.19 -4.60
N PHE A 87 12.41 -14.97 -5.14
CA PHE A 87 11.42 -14.56 -6.15
C PHE A 87 11.70 -15.24 -7.50
N SER A 88 12.96 -15.28 -7.93
CA SER A 88 13.39 -15.87 -9.20
C SER A 88 13.17 -17.39 -9.23
N SER A 89 13.14 -18.07 -8.07
CA SER A 89 12.83 -19.50 -7.97
C SER A 89 11.33 -19.83 -8.06
N LEU A 90 10.44 -18.83 -8.06
CA LEU A 90 9.00 -19.06 -8.11
C LEU A 90 8.53 -19.32 -9.56
N PRO A 91 7.49 -20.15 -9.76
CA PRO A 91 6.79 -20.25 -11.05
C PRO A 91 6.27 -18.88 -11.52
N GLN A 92 6.23 -18.67 -12.84
CA GLN A 92 5.84 -17.37 -13.44
C GLN A 92 4.49 -16.85 -12.93
N GLN A 93 3.51 -17.72 -12.75
CA GLN A 93 2.20 -17.36 -12.23
C GLN A 93 2.28 -16.79 -10.80
N GLN A 94 3.15 -17.36 -9.95
CA GLN A 94 3.35 -16.88 -8.59
C GLN A 94 4.10 -15.54 -8.57
N GLN A 95 5.10 -15.38 -9.44
CA GLN A 95 5.78 -14.08 -9.63
C GLN A 95 4.78 -12.99 -10.03
N ASN A 96 3.91 -13.28 -10.99
CA ASN A 96 2.87 -12.35 -11.45
C ASN A 96 1.89 -11.98 -10.33
N ARG A 97 1.47 -12.96 -9.50
CA ARG A 97 0.63 -12.70 -8.32
C ARG A 97 1.30 -11.77 -7.32
N ILE A 98 2.60 -11.93 -7.07
CA ILE A 98 3.36 -11.03 -6.19
C ILE A 98 3.39 -9.61 -6.77
N LEU A 99 3.71 -9.47 -8.05
CA LEU A 99 3.77 -8.18 -8.73
C LEU A 99 2.40 -7.47 -8.75
N GLN A 100 1.33 -8.20 -8.98
CA GLN A 100 -0.04 -7.67 -8.91
C GLN A 100 -0.37 -7.17 -7.50
N ARG A 101 -0.02 -7.93 -6.45
CA ARG A 101 -0.22 -7.48 -5.06
C ARG A 101 0.59 -6.23 -4.72
N MET A 102 1.82 -6.12 -5.22
CA MET A 102 2.63 -4.91 -5.05
C MET A 102 1.95 -3.70 -5.71
N GLU A 103 1.42 -3.89 -6.92
CA GLU A 103 0.65 -2.87 -7.64
C GLU A 103 -0.58 -2.44 -6.85
N THR A 104 -1.40 -3.40 -6.40
CA THR A 104 -2.60 -3.07 -5.64
C THR A 104 -2.26 -2.36 -4.34
N TRP A 105 -1.22 -2.79 -3.63
CA TRP A 105 -0.76 -2.15 -2.41
C TRP A 105 -0.38 -0.68 -2.64
N GLU A 106 0.27 -0.37 -3.76
CA GLU A 106 0.64 1.00 -4.12
C GLU A 106 -0.60 1.89 -4.28
N HIS A 107 -1.63 1.37 -4.95
CA HIS A 107 -2.89 2.06 -5.25
C HIS A 107 -3.84 2.18 -4.05
N LEU A 108 -3.56 1.50 -2.94
CA LEU A 108 -4.34 1.68 -1.71
C LEU A 108 -4.20 3.11 -1.18
N THR A 109 -5.33 3.67 -0.75
CA THR A 109 -5.34 4.93 0.00
C THR A 109 -4.59 4.79 1.33
N PRO A 110 -4.12 5.89 1.96
CA PRO A 110 -3.47 5.81 3.27
C PRO A 110 -4.31 5.10 4.34
N GLY A 111 -5.64 5.33 4.34
CA GLY A 111 -6.57 4.64 5.23
C GLY A 111 -6.66 3.14 4.97
N GLN A 112 -6.75 2.73 3.70
CA GLN A 112 -6.75 1.31 3.33
C GLN A 112 -5.42 0.63 3.67
N LYS A 113 -4.28 1.30 3.48
CA LYS A 113 -2.95 0.80 3.90
C LYS A 113 -2.90 0.58 5.41
N GLN A 114 -3.47 1.50 6.19
CA GLN A 114 -3.53 1.38 7.64
C GLN A 114 -4.43 0.21 8.08
N GLN A 115 -5.64 0.12 7.52
CA GLN A 115 -6.56 -0.99 7.77
C GLN A 115 -5.93 -2.35 7.42
N ALA A 116 -5.22 -2.43 6.28
CA ALA A 116 -4.51 -3.64 5.89
C ALA A 116 -3.41 -4.01 6.89
N ARG A 117 -2.61 -3.05 7.37
CA ARG A 117 -1.55 -3.29 8.38
C ARG A 117 -2.14 -3.82 9.68
N GLU A 118 -3.23 -3.22 10.15
CA GLU A 118 -3.92 -3.64 11.38
C GLU A 118 -4.47 -5.06 11.24
N LEU A 119 -5.14 -5.36 10.13
CA LEU A 119 -5.63 -6.69 9.82
C LEU A 119 -4.50 -7.72 9.77
N PHE A 120 -3.38 -7.41 9.09
CA PHE A 120 -2.23 -8.31 9.03
C PHE A 120 -1.59 -8.53 10.40
N SER A 121 -1.54 -7.51 11.27
CA SER A 121 -1.07 -7.67 12.64
C SER A 121 -1.97 -8.64 13.40
N GLN A 122 -3.28 -8.41 13.38
CA GLN A 122 -4.26 -9.24 14.08
C GLN A 122 -4.20 -10.70 13.59
N LEU A 123 -4.11 -10.92 12.26
CA LEU A 123 -3.95 -12.26 11.70
C LEU A 123 -2.64 -12.92 12.13
N ARG A 124 -1.54 -12.17 12.23
CA ARG A 124 -0.23 -12.71 12.65
C ARG A 124 -0.26 -13.19 14.09
N ASP A 125 -0.98 -12.48 14.96
CA ASP A 125 -1.05 -12.76 16.40
C ASP A 125 -1.96 -13.97 16.72
N LEU A 126 -2.75 -14.45 15.76
CA LEU A 126 -3.55 -15.67 15.90
C LEU A 126 -2.66 -16.93 15.96
N PRO A 127 -3.13 -17.98 16.69
CA PRO A 127 -2.53 -19.30 16.64
C PRO A 127 -2.42 -19.81 15.19
N PRO A 128 -1.35 -20.55 14.83
CA PRO A 128 -1.09 -20.97 13.46
C PRO A 128 -2.29 -21.66 12.78
N ASP A 129 -3.01 -22.50 13.50
CA ASP A 129 -4.16 -23.25 12.97
C ASP A 129 -5.36 -22.33 12.68
N ARG A 130 -5.68 -21.41 13.59
CA ARG A 130 -6.72 -20.39 13.36
C ARG A 130 -6.35 -19.49 12.20
N ARG A 131 -5.10 -19.05 12.12
CA ARG A 131 -4.59 -18.24 11.00
C ARG A 131 -4.74 -18.97 9.65
N ARG A 132 -4.50 -20.28 9.58
CA ARG A 132 -4.72 -21.07 8.36
C ARG A 132 -6.21 -21.12 7.97
N LYS A 133 -7.12 -21.34 8.93
CA LYS A 133 -8.56 -21.31 8.69
C LYS A 133 -9.03 -19.96 8.14
N LEU A 134 -8.63 -18.86 8.80
CA LEU A 134 -9.01 -17.52 8.34
C LEU A 134 -8.44 -17.21 6.95
N ARG A 135 -7.18 -17.60 6.64
CA ARG A 135 -6.62 -17.39 5.30
C ARG A 135 -7.38 -18.12 4.20
N THR A 136 -7.92 -19.30 4.51
CA THR A 136 -8.76 -20.08 3.58
C THR A 136 -10.09 -19.36 3.37
N ALA A 137 -10.78 -18.99 4.46
CA ALA A 137 -12.03 -18.25 4.37
C ALA A 137 -11.89 -16.89 3.65
N ILE A 138 -10.78 -16.17 3.85
CA ILE A 138 -10.51 -14.92 3.09
C ILE A 138 -10.42 -15.23 1.60
N ARG A 139 -9.68 -16.26 1.20
CA ARG A 139 -9.55 -16.66 -0.21
C ARG A 139 -10.92 -16.97 -0.82
N ASP A 140 -11.72 -17.78 -0.13
CA ASP A 140 -13.03 -18.21 -0.61
C ASP A 140 -13.99 -17.02 -0.74
N LEU A 141 -14.03 -16.13 0.26
CA LEU A 141 -14.84 -14.92 0.22
C LEU A 141 -14.39 -13.97 -0.88
N SER A 142 -13.08 -13.80 -1.09
CA SER A 142 -12.56 -12.89 -2.12
C SER A 142 -12.93 -13.30 -3.54
N ALA A 143 -13.15 -14.59 -3.79
CA ALA A 143 -13.64 -15.10 -5.07
C ALA A 143 -15.14 -14.80 -5.32
N MET A 144 -15.90 -14.46 -4.29
CA MET A 144 -17.34 -14.18 -4.39
C MET A 144 -17.62 -12.70 -4.68
N PRO A 145 -18.76 -12.33 -5.29
CA PRO A 145 -19.25 -10.95 -5.35
C PRO A 145 -19.53 -10.37 -3.94
N PRO A 146 -19.38 -9.05 -3.72
CA PRO A 146 -19.52 -8.44 -2.39
C PRO A 146 -20.83 -8.76 -1.65
N ALA A 147 -21.96 -8.79 -2.36
CA ALA A 147 -23.26 -9.12 -1.75
C ALA A 147 -23.31 -10.58 -1.23
N GLN A 148 -22.74 -11.52 -1.99
CA GLN A 148 -22.70 -12.93 -1.61
C GLN A 148 -21.76 -13.18 -0.42
N ARG A 149 -20.65 -12.43 -0.32
CA ARG A 149 -19.74 -12.50 0.84
C ARG A 149 -20.49 -12.25 2.14
N GLN A 150 -21.31 -11.20 2.18
CA GLN A 150 -22.03 -10.84 3.40
C GLN A 150 -23.07 -11.91 3.77
N GLN A 151 -23.75 -12.50 2.79
CA GLN A 151 -24.66 -13.63 3.03
C GLN A 151 -23.93 -14.84 3.63
N VAL A 152 -22.75 -15.17 3.11
CA VAL A 152 -21.93 -16.28 3.64
C VAL A 152 -21.49 -15.98 5.07
N ILE A 153 -20.97 -14.77 5.34
CA ILE A 153 -20.52 -14.35 6.68
C ILE A 153 -21.66 -14.38 7.70
N GLU A 154 -22.89 -14.10 7.27
CA GLU A 154 -24.08 -14.11 8.14
C GLU A 154 -24.78 -15.47 8.23
N SER A 155 -24.36 -16.48 7.48
CA SER A 155 -24.94 -17.82 7.54
C SER A 155 -24.65 -18.51 8.88
N ASP A 156 -25.58 -19.37 9.32
CA ASP A 156 -25.45 -20.13 10.57
C ASP A 156 -24.20 -21.02 10.57
N ARG A 157 -23.87 -21.62 9.42
CA ARG A 157 -22.64 -22.39 9.23
C ARG A 157 -21.41 -21.55 9.57
N PHE A 158 -21.32 -20.34 9.03
CA PHE A 158 -20.16 -19.47 9.23
C PHE A 158 -20.10 -18.93 10.67
N LYS A 159 -21.26 -18.60 11.26
CA LYS A 159 -21.38 -18.21 12.68
C LYS A 159 -20.99 -19.33 13.64
N SER A 160 -21.19 -20.59 13.26
CA SER A 160 -20.76 -21.74 14.07
C SER A 160 -19.24 -21.99 14.03
N GLU A 161 -18.56 -21.58 12.95
CA GLU A 161 -17.12 -21.84 12.75
C GLU A 161 -16.22 -20.67 13.19
N PHE A 162 -16.71 -19.44 13.03
CA PHE A 162 -15.95 -18.21 13.26
C PHE A 162 -16.60 -17.35 14.34
N SER A 163 -15.78 -16.89 15.29
CA SER A 163 -16.23 -15.98 16.34
C SER A 163 -16.69 -14.63 15.76
N PRO A 164 -17.47 -13.83 16.50
CA PRO A 164 -17.84 -12.48 16.06
C PRO A 164 -16.62 -11.62 15.66
N GLN A 165 -15.51 -11.75 16.38
CA GLN A 165 -14.26 -11.05 16.10
C GLN A 165 -13.65 -11.53 14.77
N GLU A 166 -13.57 -12.84 14.56
CA GLU A 166 -13.02 -13.42 13.33
C GLU A 166 -13.88 -13.09 12.12
N ARG A 167 -15.21 -13.10 12.25
CA ARG A 167 -16.12 -12.66 11.18
C ARG A 167 -15.91 -11.19 10.82
N GLY A 168 -15.63 -10.34 11.80
CA GLY A 168 -15.21 -8.95 11.57
C GLY A 168 -13.91 -8.85 10.77
N LEU A 169 -12.92 -9.68 11.09
CA LEU A 169 -11.66 -9.77 10.32
C LEU A 169 -11.92 -10.24 8.89
N LEU A 170 -12.74 -11.27 8.71
CA LEU A 170 -13.08 -11.85 7.41
C LEU A 170 -13.82 -10.86 6.52
N SER A 171 -14.80 -10.14 7.09
CA SER A 171 -15.50 -9.05 6.40
C SER A 171 -14.51 -7.96 5.96
N SER A 172 -13.71 -7.44 6.89
CA SER A 172 -12.71 -6.39 6.62
C SER A 172 -11.68 -6.81 5.58
N ALA A 173 -11.15 -8.04 5.69
CA ALA A 173 -10.16 -8.60 4.77
C ALA A 173 -10.72 -8.74 3.35
N SER A 174 -11.97 -9.20 3.23
CA SER A 174 -12.62 -9.41 1.94
C SER A 174 -12.99 -8.11 1.23
N GLN A 175 -13.06 -6.97 1.95
CA GLN A 175 -13.33 -5.64 1.39
C GLN A 175 -12.07 -4.94 0.86
N LEU A 176 -10.88 -5.34 1.31
CA LEU A 176 -9.63 -4.78 0.82
C LEU A 176 -9.34 -5.33 -0.58
N PRO A 177 -8.96 -4.50 -1.56
CA PRO A 177 -8.64 -4.97 -2.91
C PRO A 177 -7.31 -5.73 -2.98
N LEU A 178 -6.73 -6.17 -1.85
CA LEU A 178 -5.47 -6.90 -1.76
C LEU A 178 -5.59 -8.39 -2.09
N ALA A 179 -6.81 -8.92 -2.01
CA ALA A 179 -7.13 -10.23 -2.54
C ALA A 179 -7.70 -10.01 -3.94
N PRO A 180 -7.21 -10.70 -4.98
CA PRO A 180 -7.83 -10.60 -6.29
C PRO A 180 -9.29 -11.06 -6.13
N ALA A 181 -10.23 -10.15 -6.36
CA ALA A 181 -11.51 -10.58 -6.88
C ALA A 181 -11.18 -11.09 -8.29
N GLU A 182 -11.12 -12.41 -8.45
CA GLU A 182 -11.01 -13.00 -9.77
C GLU A 182 -12.29 -12.63 -10.53
N THR A 183 -12.29 -11.51 -11.23
CA THR A 183 -13.09 -11.33 -12.45
C THR A 183 -12.45 -12.16 -13.55
N ALA A 184 -12.32 -13.47 -13.32
CA ALA A 184 -11.96 -14.49 -14.29
C ALA A 184 -12.87 -15.70 -14.05
N PRO A 185 -13.61 -16.18 -15.06
CA PRO A 185 -14.52 -17.31 -14.89
C PRO A 185 -13.72 -18.61 -14.77
N ASN A 186 -13.99 -19.39 -13.72
CA ASN A 186 -13.63 -20.79 -13.53
C ASN A 186 -12.16 -21.17 -13.81
N GLU A 187 -11.30 -21.17 -12.78
CA GLU A 187 -10.13 -22.05 -12.73
C GLU A 187 -10.09 -22.82 -11.39
N PRO A 188 -9.94 -24.15 -11.41
CA PRO A 188 -9.83 -24.94 -10.19
C PRO A 188 -8.50 -24.66 -9.48
N ALA A 189 -8.55 -24.66 -8.15
CA ALA A 189 -7.36 -24.52 -7.31
C ALA A 189 -6.33 -25.63 -7.62
N PRO A 190 -5.02 -25.34 -7.63
CA PRO A 190 -4.02 -26.40 -7.65
C PRO A 190 -4.12 -27.15 -6.31
N GLU A 191 -4.48 -28.42 -6.41
CA GLU A 191 -4.37 -29.39 -5.32
C GLU A 191 -2.87 -29.66 -5.11
N ASP A 192 -2.38 -29.44 -3.88
CA ASP A 192 -1.08 -29.93 -3.42
C ASP A 192 -1.23 -31.40 -2.97
#